data_AF-A0A0E9MB99-F1
#
_entry.id   AF-A0A0E9MB99-F1
#
_cell.length_a   1.000
_cell.length_b   1.000
_cell.length_c   1.000
_cell.angle_alpha   90.00
_cell.angle_beta   90.00
_cell.angle_gamma   90.00
#
_symmetry.space_group_name_H-M   'P 1'
#
loop_
_entity.id
_entity.type
_entity.pdbx_description
1 polymer ?
#
loop_
_entity_poly.entity_id
_entity_poly.type
_entity_poly.pdbx_seq_one_letter_code
_entity_poly.pdbx_strand_id
1 'polypeptide(L)'
;MSHGFELEGQEAPPPLVGGPLGQLVRLQAGVNNGVLVLSMLALLAACGILTGSVFLRYFLKIPTDWQDEMSVFLLVGAVFMCGAYVQSQRGHIGIEALAGFFSPAINRLRLLFCDAASFAFCAFFSWKSWSMLHEAFIEGQTTSSSWAPPLWIPYGLMASGMTLLSLQILLQIIVSLNTKGASK
;
A
#
# COMPACT_ATOMS: atom_id res chain seq x y z
N MET A 1 -14.91 34.63 12.14
CA MET A 1 -13.70 34.51 11.31
C MET A 1 -13.30 33.04 11.30
N SER A 2 -13.86 32.26 10.37
CA SER A 2 -13.54 30.85 10.19
C SER A 2 -12.30 30.77 9.31
N HIS A 3 -11.15 30.48 9.90
CA HIS A 3 -9.94 30.21 9.13
C HIS A 3 -10.16 28.99 8.25
N GLY A 4 -9.83 29.17 6.97
CA GLY A 4 -10.08 28.23 5.90
C GLY A 4 -9.37 26.91 6.16
N PHE A 5 -10.15 25.84 6.10
CA PHE A 5 -9.65 24.51 5.82
C PHE A 5 -9.63 24.36 4.31
N GLU A 6 -8.73 25.10 3.65
CA GLU A 6 -8.37 24.83 2.28
C GLU A 6 -7.56 23.53 2.30
N LEU A 7 -8.25 22.39 2.14
CA LEU A 7 -7.64 21.19 1.59
C LEU A 7 -7.30 21.46 0.12
N GLU A 8 -6.42 22.42 -0.12
CA GLU A 8 -5.82 22.63 -1.43
C GLU A 8 -4.74 21.54 -1.59
N GLY A 9 -5.20 20.29 -1.70
CA GLY A 9 -4.44 19.24 -2.32
C GLY A 9 -4.31 19.60 -3.80
N GLN A 10 -3.46 20.58 -4.10
CA GLN A 10 -2.95 20.76 -5.45
C GLN A 10 -2.29 19.45 -5.83
N GLU A 11 -3.01 18.62 -6.59
CA GLU A 11 -2.42 17.54 -7.36
C GLU A 11 -1.35 18.19 -8.24
N ALA A 12 -0.10 18.17 -7.77
CA ALA A 12 1.02 18.55 -8.59
C ALA A 12 0.94 17.69 -9.86
N PRO A 13 0.89 18.29 -11.06
CA PRO A 13 0.73 17.54 -12.29
C PRO A 13 1.82 16.46 -12.32
N PRO A 14 1.46 15.22 -12.70
CA PRO A 14 2.40 14.10 -12.66
C PRO A 14 3.69 14.53 -13.36
N PRO A 15 4.86 14.26 -12.77
CA PRO A 15 6.13 14.69 -13.36
C PRO A 15 6.13 14.23 -14.82
N LEU A 16 6.26 15.20 -15.74
CA LEU A 16 6.28 14.96 -17.19
C LEU A 16 7.60 14.27 -17.54
N VAL A 17 7.75 13.03 -17.10
CA VAL A 17 8.81 12.13 -17.54
C VAL A 17 8.43 11.70 -18.96
N GLY A 18 9.11 12.25 -19.96
CA GLY A 18 8.95 11.81 -21.34
C GLY A 18 9.47 10.39 -21.55
N GLY A 19 8.94 9.67 -22.54
CA GLY A 19 9.45 8.37 -22.98
C GLY A 19 8.87 7.15 -22.23
N PRO A 20 9.58 6.00 -22.24
CA PRO A 20 9.07 4.73 -21.70
C PRO A 20 8.88 4.75 -20.19
N LEU A 21 9.71 5.50 -19.45
CA LEU A 21 9.56 5.67 -17.99
C LEU A 21 8.27 6.40 -17.62
N GLY A 22 7.86 7.39 -18.42
CA GLY A 22 6.57 8.08 -18.22
C GLY A 22 5.38 7.16 -18.41
N GLN A 23 5.45 6.24 -19.37
CA GLN A 23 4.41 5.24 -19.59
C GLN A 23 4.31 4.27 -18.40
N LEU A 24 5.44 3.82 -17.85
CA LEU A 24 5.46 2.95 -16.66
C LEU A 24 4.86 3.64 -15.43
N VAL A 25 5.19 4.92 -15.20
CA VAL A 25 4.62 5.68 -14.08
C VAL A 25 3.10 5.85 -14.23
N ARG A 26 2.62 6.12 -15.45
CA ARG A 26 1.18 6.23 -15.73
C ARG A 26 0.45 4.89 -15.56
N LEU A 27 1.05 3.81 -16.04
CA LEU A 27 0.51 2.46 -15.87
C LEU A 27 0.40 2.13 -14.38
N GLN A 28 1.47 2.35 -13.61
CA GLN A 28 1.49 2.12 -12.18
C GLN A 28 0.44 2.97 -11.46
N ALA A 29 0.28 4.25 -11.81
CA ALA A 29 -0.76 5.11 -11.26
C ALA A 29 -2.17 4.59 -11.57
N GLY A 30 -2.41 4.11 -12.79
CA GLY A 30 -3.68 3.48 -13.16
C GLY A 30 -3.98 2.23 -12.33
N VAL A 31 -2.98 1.36 -12.15
CA VAL A 31 -3.09 0.17 -11.29
C VAL A 31 -3.37 0.58 -9.84
N ASN A 32 -2.62 1.54 -9.30
CA ASN A 32 -2.78 2.03 -7.93
C ASN A 32 -4.20 2.57 -7.70
N ASN A 33 -4.77 3.32 -8.64
CA ASN A 33 -6.13 3.86 -8.54
C ASN A 33 -7.20 2.76 -8.56
N GLY A 34 -7.07 1.77 -9.45
CA GLY A 34 -7.99 0.64 -9.49
C GLY A 34 -7.95 -0.16 -8.18
N VAL A 35 -6.75 -0.40 -7.68
CA VAL A 35 -6.52 -1.09 -6.42
C VAL A 35 -7.06 -0.30 -5.22
N LEU A 36 -6.91 1.02 -5.20
CA LEU A 36 -7.47 1.89 -4.16
C LEU A 36 -8.99 1.72 -4.02
N VAL A 37 -9.71 1.74 -5.15
CA VAL A 37 -11.17 1.55 -5.15
C VAL A 37 -11.54 0.18 -4.58
N LEU A 38 -10.83 -0.87 -4.98
CA LEU A 38 -11.03 -2.22 -4.44
C LEU A 38 -10.76 -2.26 -2.93
N SER A 39 -9.69 -1.63 -2.44
CA SER A 39 -9.38 -1.54 -1.01
C SER A 39 -10.45 -0.78 -0.23
N MET A 40 -11.00 0.31 -0.78
CA MET A 40 -12.09 1.05 -0.15
C MET A 40 -13.36 0.20 -0.03
N LEU A 41 -13.73 -0.52 -1.08
CA LEU A 41 -14.87 -1.44 -1.07
C LEU A 41 -14.64 -2.58 -0.07
N ALA A 42 -13.43 -3.13 -0.01
CA ALA A 42 -13.06 -4.17 0.95
C ALA A 42 -13.18 -3.69 2.41
N LEU A 43 -12.77 -2.44 2.70
CA LEU A 43 -12.94 -1.84 4.03
C LEU A 43 -14.41 -1.66 4.41
N LEU A 44 -15.23 -1.15 3.49
CA LEU A 44 -16.68 -1.01 3.72
C LEU A 44 -17.34 -2.37 3.93
N ALA A 45 -16.95 -3.39 3.15
CA ALA A 45 -17.43 -4.75 3.30
C ALA A 45 -17.03 -5.33 4.67
N ALA A 46 -15.78 -5.18 5.10
CA ALA A 46 -15.32 -5.63 6.41
C ALA A 46 -16.10 -4.95 7.55
N CYS A 47 -16.30 -3.63 7.46
CA CYS A 47 -17.11 -2.88 8.42
C CYS A 47 -18.56 -3.41 8.48
N GLY A 48 -19.18 -3.66 7.33
CA GLY A 48 -20.52 -4.23 7.23
C GLY A 48 -20.62 -5.63 7.82
N ILE A 49 -19.64 -6.50 7.53
CA ILE A 49 -19.57 -7.88 8.06
C ILE A 49 -19.45 -7.86 9.59
N LEU A 50 -18.54 -7.07 10.14
CA LEU A 50 -18.34 -6.96 11.59
C LEU A 50 -19.53 -6.31 12.30
N THR A 51 -20.17 -5.31 11.69
CA THR A 51 -21.37 -4.71 12.28
C THR A 51 -22.55 -5.69 12.25
N GLY A 52 -22.70 -6.41 11.14
CA GLY A 52 -23.70 -7.46 10.97
C GLY A 52 -23.48 -8.64 11.94
N SER A 53 -22.23 -9.02 12.22
CA SER A 53 -21.89 -10.08 13.16
C SER A 53 -22.41 -9.80 14.55
N VAL A 54 -22.16 -8.59 15.04
CA VAL A 54 -22.64 -8.08 16.31
C VAL A 54 -24.17 -8.10 16.31
N PHE A 55 -24.82 -7.56 15.27
CA PHE A 55 -26.28 -7.54 15.21
C PHE A 55 -26.90 -8.95 15.29
N LEU A 56 -26.41 -9.89 14.46
CA LEU A 56 -26.90 -11.27 14.43
C LEU A 56 -26.72 -11.97 15.78
N ARG A 57 -25.56 -11.81 16.41
CA ARG A 57 -25.23 -12.46 17.68
C ARG A 57 -26.04 -11.90 18.84
N TYR A 58 -26.25 -10.58 18.91
CA TYR A 58 -26.95 -9.96 20.04
C TYR A 58 -28.47 -10.05 19.91
N PHE A 59 -29.02 -9.77 18.72
CA PHE A 59 -30.48 -9.69 18.51
C PHE A 59 -31.10 -11.01 18.06
N LEU A 60 -30.46 -11.69 17.11
CA LEU A 60 -31.01 -12.92 16.50
C LEU A 60 -30.49 -14.20 17.14
N LYS A 61 -29.47 -14.09 18.02
CA LYS A 61 -28.83 -15.22 18.73
C LYS A 61 -28.29 -16.31 17.79
N ILE A 62 -27.94 -15.93 16.56
CA ILE A 62 -27.36 -16.84 15.57
C ILE A 62 -25.82 -16.77 15.70
N PRO A 63 -25.13 -17.90 15.94
CA PRO A 63 -23.68 -17.94 15.95
C PRO A 63 -23.14 -17.78 14.52
N THR A 64 -22.01 -17.10 14.40
CA THR A 64 -21.38 -16.77 13.12
C THR A 64 -19.87 -16.92 13.25
N ASP A 65 -19.33 -17.91 12.53
CA ASP A 65 -17.95 -18.37 12.72
C ASP A 65 -17.02 -18.04 11.53
N TRP A 66 -17.54 -17.40 10.47
CA TRP A 66 -16.78 -17.07 9.25
C TRP A 66 -16.43 -15.58 9.13
N GLN A 67 -17.09 -14.74 9.94
CA GLN A 67 -17.09 -13.29 9.76
C GLN A 67 -15.79 -12.64 10.21
N ASP A 68 -15.17 -13.19 11.25
CA ASP A 68 -13.92 -12.68 11.80
C ASP A 68 -12.79 -12.87 10.78
N GLU A 69 -12.65 -14.06 10.20
CA GLU A 69 -11.63 -14.38 9.20
C GLU A 69 -11.85 -13.64 7.89
N MET A 70 -13.10 -13.56 7.41
CA MET A 70 -13.41 -12.78 6.20
C MET A 70 -13.04 -11.31 6.39
N SER A 71 -13.33 -10.74 7.56
CA SER A 71 -12.98 -9.35 7.86
C SER A 71 -11.46 -9.17 7.93
N VAL A 72 -10.73 -10.11 8.55
CA VAL A 72 -9.26 -10.09 8.56
C VAL A 72 -8.69 -10.16 7.15
N PHE A 73 -9.21 -11.03 6.28
CA PHE A 73 -8.71 -11.19 4.91
C PHE A 73 -8.95 -9.92 4.08
N LEU A 74 -10.13 -9.31 4.22
CA LEU A 74 -10.45 -8.03 3.59
C LEU A 74 -9.56 -6.90 4.09
N LEU A 75 -9.28 -6.84 5.40
CA LEU A 75 -8.40 -5.84 5.99
C LEU A 75 -6.95 -5.99 5.52
N VAL A 76 -6.42 -7.22 5.50
CA VAL A 76 -5.09 -7.53 4.94
C VAL A 76 -5.03 -7.08 3.48
N GLY A 77 -6.03 -7.44 2.69
CA GLY A 77 -6.15 -6.99 1.30
C GLY A 77 -6.11 -5.47 1.18
N ALA A 78 -6.99 -4.78 1.92
CA ALA A 78 -7.10 -3.33 1.85
C ALA A 78 -5.79 -2.62 2.22
N VAL A 79 -5.15 -3.03 3.30
CA VAL A 79 -3.92 -2.41 3.84
C VAL A 79 -2.76 -2.58 2.86
N PHE A 80 -2.45 -3.82 2.46
CA PHE A 80 -1.28 -4.07 1.62
C PHE A 80 -1.45 -3.57 0.19
N MET A 81 -2.66 -3.70 -0.36
CA MET A 81 -2.91 -3.32 -1.75
C MET A 81 -2.96 -1.79 -1.93
N CYS A 82 -3.45 -1.04 -0.94
CA CYS A 82 -3.47 0.42 -0.99
C CYS A 82 -2.08 1.06 -0.76
N GLY A 83 -1.13 0.33 -0.18
CA GLY A 83 0.18 0.86 0.21
C GLY A 83 0.92 1.57 -0.92
N ALA A 84 0.90 1.02 -2.14
CA ALA A 84 1.54 1.62 -3.30
C ALA A 84 0.93 2.98 -3.69
N TYR A 85 -0.40 3.12 -3.61
CA TYR A 85 -1.08 4.39 -3.85
C TYR A 85 -0.70 5.43 -2.80
N VAL A 86 -0.74 5.08 -1.52
CA VAL A 86 -0.35 6.00 -0.44
C VAL A 86 1.11 6.43 -0.60
N GLN A 87 1.98 5.50 -0.99
CA GLN A 87 3.38 5.78 -1.28
C GLN A 87 3.55 6.71 -2.49
N SER A 88 2.70 6.62 -3.53
CA SER A 88 2.78 7.55 -4.68
C SER A 88 2.54 9.00 -4.28
N GLN A 89 1.71 9.22 -3.25
CA GLN A 89 1.41 10.55 -2.71
C GLN A 89 2.51 11.12 -1.78
N ARG A 90 3.63 10.40 -1.55
CA ARG A 90 4.74 10.82 -0.66
C ARG A 90 5.34 12.20 -0.99
N GLY A 91 5.10 12.75 -2.17
CA GLY A 91 5.63 14.05 -2.61
C GLY A 91 5.34 15.22 -1.66
N HIS A 92 4.40 15.07 -0.70
CA HIS A 92 4.01 16.13 0.24
C HIS A 92 4.36 15.86 1.72
N ILE A 93 4.94 14.71 2.07
CA ILE A 93 5.04 14.27 3.49
C ILE A 93 6.50 13.96 3.93
N GLY A 94 7.45 13.94 2.99
CA GLY A 94 8.82 13.49 3.23
C GLY A 94 9.67 14.44 4.08
N ILE A 95 9.63 14.30 5.41
CA ILE A 95 10.62 14.85 6.37
C ILE A 95 10.99 16.34 6.10
N GLU A 96 10.02 17.14 5.65
CA GLU A 96 10.21 18.57 5.44
C GLU A 96 10.51 19.28 6.78
N ALA A 97 9.98 18.74 7.89
CA ALA A 97 10.24 19.23 9.24
C ALA A 97 11.74 19.26 9.63
N LEU A 98 12.57 18.32 9.15
CA LEU A 98 14.02 18.36 9.37
C LEU A 98 14.78 18.96 8.18
N ALA A 99 14.12 19.26 7.06
CA ALA A 99 14.78 19.82 5.88
C ALA A 99 15.37 21.22 6.15
N GLY A 100 14.77 21.98 7.06
CA GLY A 100 15.22 23.32 7.45
C GLY A 100 16.54 23.37 8.23
N PHE A 101 17.03 22.24 8.76
CA PHE A 101 18.26 22.20 9.57
C PHE A 101 19.52 21.82 8.78
N PHE A 102 19.37 21.30 7.56
CA PHE A 102 20.50 20.76 6.78
C PHE A 102 20.70 21.50 5.46
N SER A 103 21.94 21.49 4.95
CA SER A 103 22.23 22.02 3.62
C SER A 103 21.49 21.20 2.53
N PRO A 104 21.15 21.81 1.38
CA PRO A 104 20.37 21.15 0.32
C PRO A 104 20.97 19.83 -0.17
N ALA A 105 22.30 19.70 -0.13
CA ALA A 105 23.01 18.48 -0.54
C ALA A 105 22.84 17.33 0.47
N ILE A 106 22.92 17.61 1.78
CA ILE A 106 22.77 16.60 2.83
C ILE A 106 21.32 16.12 2.90
N ASN A 107 20.36 17.04 2.79
CA ASN A 107 18.94 16.67 2.78
C ASN A 107 18.62 15.72 1.61
N ARG A 108 19.23 15.95 0.44
CA ARG A 108 19.06 15.08 -0.73
C ARG A 108 19.67 13.69 -0.55
N LEU A 109 20.86 13.60 0.05
CA LEU A 109 21.49 12.31 0.35
C LEU A 109 20.67 11.52 1.37
N ARG A 110 20.16 12.20 2.40
CA ARG A 110 19.27 11.62 3.41
C ARG A 110 18.01 11.03 2.77
N LEU A 111 17.32 11.78 1.91
CA LEU A 111 16.12 11.30 1.22
C LEU A 111 16.43 10.07 0.37
N LEU A 112 17.51 10.10 -0.41
CA LEU A 112 17.93 8.94 -1.22
C LEU A 112 18.24 7.70 -0.35
N PHE A 113 18.90 7.89 0.80
CA PHE A 113 19.17 6.81 1.73
C PHE A 113 17.87 6.24 2.33
N CYS A 114 16.94 7.09 2.77
CA CYS A 114 15.64 6.68 3.28
C CYS A 114 14.85 5.88 2.24
N ASP A 115 14.83 6.33 0.98
CA ASP A 115 14.13 5.65 -0.10
C ASP A 115 14.81 4.31 -0.43
N ALA A 116 16.14 4.27 -0.51
CA ALA A 116 16.88 3.02 -0.74
C ALA A 116 16.68 2.00 0.39
N ALA A 117 16.70 2.44 1.66
CA ALA A 117 16.43 1.58 2.80
C ALA A 117 14.98 1.07 2.80
N SER A 118 14.02 1.96 2.49
CA SER A 118 12.60 1.58 2.35
C SER A 118 12.41 0.56 1.23
N PHE A 119 13.05 0.76 0.09
CA PHE A 119 13.02 -0.17 -1.04
C PHE A 119 13.61 -1.53 -0.66
N ALA A 120 14.81 -1.56 -0.05
CA ALA A 120 15.45 -2.81 0.36
C ALA A 120 14.56 -3.61 1.32
N PHE A 121 13.97 -2.93 2.31
CA PHE A 121 13.03 -3.57 3.24
C PHE A 121 11.77 -4.09 2.52
N CYS A 122 11.13 -3.27 1.69
CA CYS A 122 9.90 -3.67 0.99
C CYS A 122 10.16 -4.81 0.00
N ALA A 123 11.29 -4.80 -0.70
CA ALA A 123 11.69 -5.88 -1.61
C ALA A 123 11.94 -7.19 -0.86
N PHE A 124 12.65 -7.15 0.27
CA PHE A 124 12.86 -8.31 1.14
C PHE A 124 11.53 -8.86 1.67
N PHE A 125 10.66 -7.98 2.18
CA PHE A 125 9.35 -8.36 2.70
C PHE A 125 8.48 -8.98 1.59
N SER A 126 8.49 -8.40 0.39
CA SER A 126 7.79 -8.94 -0.78
C SER A 126 8.25 -10.36 -1.08
N TRP A 127 9.56 -10.60 -1.13
CA TRP A 127 10.09 -11.94 -1.36
C TRP A 127 9.66 -12.94 -0.28
N LYS A 128 9.76 -12.56 1.00
CA LYS A 128 9.29 -13.40 2.12
C LYS A 128 7.80 -13.70 2.04
N SER A 129 6.99 -12.72 1.62
CA SER A 129 5.55 -12.89 1.44
C SER A 129 5.23 -13.92 0.35
N TRP A 130 5.96 -13.89 -0.76
CA TRP A 130 5.85 -14.92 -1.81
C TRP A 130 6.26 -16.32 -1.33
N SER A 131 7.30 -16.43 -0.50
CA SER A 131 7.65 -17.71 0.12
C SER A 131 6.54 -18.24 1.03
N MET A 132 5.92 -17.37 1.84
CA MET A 132 4.80 -17.76 2.70
C MET A 132 3.57 -18.18 1.91
N LEU A 133 3.27 -17.47 0.81
CA LEU A 133 2.19 -17.84 -0.11
C LEU A 133 2.42 -19.24 -0.69
N HIS A 134 3.63 -19.50 -1.18
CA HIS A 134 3.98 -20.78 -1.78
C HIS A 134 3.86 -21.92 -0.76
N GLU A 135 4.38 -21.72 0.46
CA GLU A 135 4.26 -22.70 1.54
C GLU A 135 2.79 -22.97 1.89
N ALA A 136 2.00 -21.91 2.11
CA ALA A 136 0.59 -22.05 2.44
C ALA A 136 -0.23 -22.76 1.34
N PHE A 137 0.17 -22.59 0.08
CA PHE A 137 -0.48 -23.25 -1.05
C PHE A 137 -0.13 -24.73 -1.14
N ILE A 138 1.14 -25.10 -0.93
CA ILE A 138 1.60 -26.50 -1.01
C ILE A 138 1.17 -27.31 0.22
N GLU A 139 1.36 -26.76 1.42
CA GLU A 139 1.00 -27.43 2.67
C GLU A 139 -0.51 -27.39 2.94
N GLY A 140 -1.28 -26.62 2.16
CA GLY A 140 -2.72 -26.48 2.33
C GLY A 140 -3.09 -25.82 3.67
N GLN A 141 -2.30 -24.84 4.11
CA GLN A 141 -2.48 -24.20 5.41
C GLN A 141 -3.84 -23.49 5.48
N THR A 142 -4.57 -23.73 6.56
CA THR A 142 -5.85 -23.09 6.87
C THR A 142 -5.77 -22.32 8.18
N THR A 143 -6.65 -21.34 8.35
CA THR A 143 -6.80 -20.65 9.65
C THR A 143 -7.22 -21.65 10.73
N SER A 144 -6.76 -21.44 11.97
CA SER A 144 -7.07 -22.26 13.15
C SER A 144 -8.47 -22.05 13.71
N SER A 145 -9.48 -21.94 12.84
CA SER A 145 -10.87 -21.73 13.22
C SER A 145 -11.79 -22.81 12.68
N SER A 146 -13.04 -22.84 13.15
CA SER A 146 -14.03 -23.82 12.70
C SER A 146 -14.37 -23.70 11.21
N TRP A 147 -14.24 -22.49 10.64
CA TRP A 147 -14.47 -22.27 9.21
C TRP A 147 -13.23 -22.63 8.36
N ALA A 148 -12.04 -22.57 8.94
CA ALA A 148 -10.77 -23.01 8.35
C ALA A 148 -10.53 -22.56 6.89
N PRO A 149 -10.69 -21.26 6.55
CA PRO A 149 -10.39 -20.79 5.20
C PRO A 149 -8.88 -20.92 4.89
N PRO A 150 -8.53 -21.08 3.61
CA PRO A 150 -7.14 -21.27 3.22
C PRO A 150 -6.33 -19.96 3.30
N LEU A 151 -5.12 -20.05 3.85
CA LEU A 151 -4.24 -18.89 4.10
C LEU A 151 -3.51 -18.36 2.86
N TRP A 152 -3.55 -19.09 1.73
CA TRP A 152 -2.97 -18.60 0.47
C TRP A 152 -3.67 -17.33 -0.02
N ILE A 153 -4.94 -17.10 0.35
CA ILE A 153 -5.69 -15.89 -0.03
C ILE A 153 -5.07 -14.63 0.59
N PRO A 154 -5.00 -14.47 1.93
CA PRO A 154 -4.41 -13.28 2.54
C PRO A 154 -2.92 -13.15 2.23
N TYR A 155 -2.16 -14.24 2.15
CA TYR A 155 -0.76 -14.18 1.76
C TYR A 155 -0.57 -13.75 0.30
N GLY A 156 -1.48 -14.10 -0.60
CA GLY A 156 -1.47 -13.66 -1.99
C GLY A 156 -1.71 -12.16 -2.11
N LEU A 157 -2.67 -11.63 -1.37
CA LEU A 157 -2.95 -10.20 -1.29
C LEU A 157 -1.76 -9.43 -0.68
N MET A 158 -1.16 -9.96 0.39
CA MET A 158 0.02 -9.39 1.01
C MET A 158 1.22 -9.37 0.04
N ALA A 159 1.51 -10.50 -0.62
CA ALA A 159 2.63 -10.62 -1.55
C ALA A 159 2.48 -9.69 -2.77
N SER A 160 1.29 -9.65 -3.36
CA SER A 160 1.00 -8.75 -4.48
C SER A 160 1.05 -7.27 -4.09
N GLY A 161 0.43 -6.87 -2.97
CA GLY A 161 0.47 -5.50 -2.47
C GLY A 161 1.89 -5.01 -2.15
N MET A 162 2.70 -5.84 -1.50
CA MET A 162 4.10 -5.51 -1.20
C MET A 162 4.99 -5.46 -2.45
N THR A 163 4.69 -6.28 -3.46
CA THR A 163 5.36 -6.20 -4.76
C THR A 163 5.05 -4.86 -5.43
N LEU A 164 3.78 -4.45 -5.47
CA LEU A 164 3.36 -3.16 -6.02
C LEU A 164 4.00 -1.98 -5.28
N LEU A 165 4.03 -2.02 -3.95
CA LEU A 165 4.69 -0.99 -3.14
C LEU A 165 6.19 -0.89 -3.43
N SER A 166 6.87 -2.04 -3.53
CA SER A 166 8.30 -2.08 -3.87
C SER A 166 8.58 -1.46 -5.25
N LEU A 167 7.75 -1.81 -6.25
CA LEU A 167 7.83 -1.23 -7.59
C LEU A 167 7.59 0.29 -7.58
N GLN A 168 6.63 0.77 -6.79
CA GLN A 168 6.35 2.20 -6.65
C GLN A 168 7.57 2.96 -6.08
N ILE A 169 8.20 2.44 -5.03
CA ILE A 169 9.40 3.06 -4.44
C ILE A 169 10.56 3.05 -5.44
N LEU A 170 10.75 1.94 -6.17
CA LEU A 170 11.79 1.83 -7.19
C LEU A 170 11.62 2.89 -8.30
N LEU A 171 10.39 3.07 -8.79
CA LEU A 171 10.09 4.10 -9.79
C LEU A 171 10.40 5.51 -9.26
N GLN A 172 10.05 5.80 -8.00
CA GLN A 172 10.36 7.09 -7.37
C GLN A 172 11.88 7.33 -7.28
N ILE A 173 12.65 6.32 -6.91
CA ILE A 173 14.12 6.39 -6.88
C ILE A 173 14.68 6.67 -8.29
N ILE A 174 14.24 5.91 -9.30
CA ILE A 174 14.71 6.08 -10.69
C ILE A 174 14.40 7.48 -11.22
N VAL A 175 13.19 7.99 -10.97
CA VAL A 175 12.79 9.34 -11.38
C VAL A 175 13.66 10.39 -10.67
N SER A 176 13.86 10.26 -9.36
CA SER A 176 14.71 11.16 -8.56
C SER A 176 16.16 11.22 -9.05
N LEU A 177 16.71 10.08 -9.49
CA LEU A 177 18.05 9.99 -10.08
C LEU A 177 18.12 10.60 -11.49
N ASN A 178 17.09 10.46 -12.33
CA ASN A 178 17.07 11.05 -13.66
C ASN A 178 16.93 12.58 -13.65
N THR A 179 16.15 13.14 -12.72
CA THR A 179 16.03 14.61 -12.58
C THR A 179 17.37 15.26 -12.18
N LYS A 180 18.31 14.53 -11.56
CA LYS A 180 19.69 15.01 -11.33
C LYS A 180 20.48 15.21 -12.64
N GLY A 181 20.22 14.41 -13.67
CA GLY A 181 20.96 14.44 -14.94
C GLY A 181 20.69 15.67 -15.80
N ALA A 182 19.52 16.29 -15.66
CA ALA A 182 19.08 17.44 -16.47
C ALA A 182 19.47 18.81 -15.89
N SER A 183 20.11 18.86 -14.72
CA SER A 183 20.54 20.09 -14.03
C SER A 183 22.05 20.30 -14.03
N LYS A 184 22.78 19.61 -14.91
CA LYS A 184 24.18 19.89 -15.24
C LYS A 184 24.24 20.40 -16.67
#